data_AF-A0A388TEN5-F1
#
_entry.id   AF-A0A388TEN5-F1
#
_cell.length_a   1.000
_cell.length_b   1.000
_cell.length_c   1.000
_cell.angle_alpha   90.00
_cell.angle_beta   90.00
_cell.angle_gamma   90.00
#
_symmetry.space_group_name_H-M   'P 1'
#
loop_
_entity.id
_entity.type
_entity.pdbx_description
1 polymer ?
#
loop_
_entity_poly.entity_id
_entity_poly.type
_entity_poly.pdbx_seq_one_letter_code
_entity_poly.pdbx_strand_id
1 'polypeptide(L)'
;MLKTSYLDQMIKNCGIKFTYRQLIINNVKHPEIVRKYAQKKVDAGILDVFYFVDDYRAEIAEKLEIQPDFPGQGQHYLFGALTGIYLAKTEFVLHLMLDVFLPNPKHGLWIPEACELLTQNPDYLIANPVRNYNRQEWRSNKIIGNFYVGRFYITDNCFLLKSKDFQQKIYNHPLHTTSKGYPTYGQGASFEQRANNFMYAKNLKQLIAKDCSFLHCDFLNKANKLRRLWFYILMKLGLYIPYLNWRNHREARLFTKKTLDYS
;
A
#
# COMPACT_ATOMS: atom_id res chain seq x y z
N MET A 1 16.73 0.76 5.76
CA MET A 1 15.99 -0.02 4.76
C MET A 1 16.81 -0.26 3.51
N LEU A 2 17.27 0.76 2.76
CA LEU A 2 18.10 0.52 1.55
C LEU A 2 19.44 -0.19 1.81
N LYS A 3 20.00 -0.04 3.01
CA LYS A 3 21.21 -0.75 3.45
C LYS A 3 20.98 -2.21 3.87
N THR A 4 19.76 -2.69 3.84
CA THR A 4 19.40 -4.05 4.27
C THR A 4 18.84 -4.85 3.09
N SER A 5 18.62 -6.15 3.28
CA SER A 5 17.94 -7.03 2.31
C SER A 5 16.41 -6.92 2.38
N TYR A 6 15.88 -5.89 3.06
CA TYR A 6 14.46 -5.77 3.32
C TYR A 6 13.65 -5.55 2.04
N LEU A 7 14.07 -4.60 1.20
CA LEU A 7 13.42 -4.31 -0.09
C LEU A 7 13.39 -5.57 -0.99
N ASP A 8 14.51 -6.28 -1.02
CA ASP A 8 14.72 -7.50 -1.81
C ASP A 8 13.75 -8.58 -1.34
N GLN A 9 13.61 -8.76 -0.03
CA GLN A 9 12.65 -9.68 0.58
C GLN A 9 11.20 -9.25 0.36
N MET A 10 10.91 -7.95 0.43
CA MET A 10 9.57 -7.41 0.17
C MET A 10 9.13 -7.76 -1.27
N ILE A 11 9.99 -7.52 -2.26
CA ILE A 11 9.73 -7.88 -3.66
C ILE A 11 9.58 -9.40 -3.82
N LYS A 12 10.49 -10.18 -3.23
CA LYS A 12 10.43 -11.65 -3.27
C LYS A 12 9.13 -12.20 -2.66
N ASN A 13 8.66 -11.59 -1.57
CA ASN A 13 7.44 -12.00 -0.87
C ASN A 13 6.15 -11.61 -1.59
N CYS A 14 6.22 -10.83 -2.68
CA CYS A 14 5.11 -10.70 -3.61
C CYS A 14 4.88 -11.96 -4.45
N GLY A 15 5.79 -12.94 -4.44
CA GLY A 15 5.58 -14.24 -5.09
C GLY A 15 5.40 -14.22 -6.60
N ILE A 16 5.71 -13.08 -7.26
CA ILE A 16 5.61 -12.89 -8.70
C ILE A 16 6.88 -12.25 -9.27
N LYS A 17 7.09 -12.41 -10.58
CA LYS A 17 8.15 -11.71 -11.30
C LYS A 17 7.60 -10.38 -11.83
N PHE A 18 8.13 -9.27 -11.31
CA PHE A 18 7.82 -7.94 -11.84
C PHE A 18 8.60 -7.68 -13.13
N THR A 19 7.94 -7.06 -14.10
CA THR A 19 8.58 -6.58 -15.33
C THR A 19 9.32 -5.26 -15.14
N TYR A 20 8.92 -4.48 -14.14
CA TYR A 20 9.54 -3.20 -13.79
C TYR A 20 9.38 -2.92 -12.29
N ARG A 21 10.46 -2.46 -11.64
CA ARG A 21 10.56 -2.20 -10.20
C ARG A 21 11.17 -0.83 -10.01
N GLN A 22 10.39 0.08 -9.48
CA GLN A 22 10.83 1.45 -9.20
C GLN A 22 10.72 1.76 -7.72
N LEU A 23 11.70 2.51 -7.20
CA LEU A 23 11.66 3.07 -5.86
C LEU A 23 11.30 4.55 -5.92
N ILE A 24 10.25 4.94 -5.20
CA ILE A 24 9.89 6.35 -5.03
C ILE A 24 10.46 6.85 -3.71
N ILE A 25 11.29 7.88 -3.80
CA ILE A 25 11.97 8.50 -2.65
C ILE A 25 11.31 9.83 -2.38
N ASN A 26 10.76 9.96 -1.17
CA ASN A 26 10.01 11.13 -0.75
C ASN A 26 10.54 11.64 0.60
N ASN A 27 10.62 12.96 0.75
CA ASN A 27 10.89 13.63 2.03
C ASN A 27 12.10 13.06 2.79
N VAL A 28 13.27 13.04 2.14
CA VAL A 28 14.51 12.53 2.75
C VAL A 28 15.46 13.67 3.13
N LYS A 29 16.03 13.62 4.35
CA LYS A 29 16.94 14.65 4.85
C LYS A 29 18.29 14.71 4.12
N HIS A 30 18.75 13.58 3.56
CA HIS A 30 20.07 13.45 2.93
C HIS A 30 19.93 12.78 1.55
N PRO A 31 19.42 13.50 0.54
CA PRO A 31 19.11 12.94 -0.78
C PRO A 31 20.31 12.25 -1.43
N GLU A 32 21.52 12.84 -1.34
CA GLU A 32 22.73 12.24 -1.92
C GLU A 32 23.10 10.88 -1.32
N ILE A 33 22.94 10.73 0.00
CA ILE A 33 23.18 9.46 0.66
C ILE A 33 22.14 8.43 0.19
N VAL A 34 20.88 8.82 0.12
CA VAL A 34 19.79 7.94 -0.32
C VAL A 34 19.99 7.53 -1.78
N ARG A 35 20.33 8.48 -2.66
CA ARG A 35 20.69 8.26 -4.08
C ARG A 35 21.78 7.22 -4.21
N LYS A 36 22.88 7.36 -3.45
CA LYS A 36 23.99 6.39 -3.45
C LYS A 36 23.54 4.97 -3.11
N TYR A 37 22.66 4.78 -2.12
CA TYR A 37 22.19 3.44 -1.76
C TYR A 37 21.09 2.90 -2.67
N ALA A 38 20.25 3.77 -3.23
CA ALA A 38 19.27 3.39 -4.25
C ALA A 38 19.97 2.94 -5.54
N GLN A 39 21.01 3.66 -5.97
CA GLN A 39 21.83 3.28 -7.12
C GLN A 39 22.45 1.90 -6.93
N LYS A 40 23.00 1.60 -5.75
CA LYS A 40 23.51 0.24 -5.44
C LYS A 40 22.46 -0.86 -5.61
N LYS A 41 21.17 -0.57 -5.37
CA LYS A 41 20.08 -1.55 -5.59
C LYS A 41 19.73 -1.69 -7.07
N VAL A 42 19.88 -0.62 -7.86
CA VAL A 42 19.76 -0.67 -9.32
C VAL A 42 20.92 -1.47 -9.92
N ASP A 43 22.16 -1.17 -9.54
CA ASP A 43 23.36 -1.85 -10.02
C ASP A 43 23.34 -3.36 -9.69
N ALA A 44 22.73 -3.73 -8.56
CA ALA A 44 22.53 -5.12 -8.15
C ALA A 44 21.32 -5.82 -8.82
N GLY A 45 20.60 -5.13 -9.71
CA GLY A 45 19.42 -5.67 -10.40
C GLY A 45 18.21 -5.91 -9.51
N ILE A 46 18.18 -5.35 -8.30
CA ILE A 46 17.04 -5.45 -7.36
C ILE A 46 15.93 -4.47 -7.76
N LEU A 47 16.32 -3.27 -8.15
CA LEU A 47 15.46 -2.24 -8.72
C LEU A 47 15.86 -2.02 -10.18
N ASP A 48 14.92 -1.54 -10.98
CA ASP A 48 15.21 -1.07 -12.34
C ASP A 48 15.49 0.43 -12.34
N VAL A 49 14.88 1.19 -11.42
CA VAL A 49 15.07 2.64 -11.29
C VAL A 49 14.70 3.16 -9.89
N PHE A 50 15.08 4.41 -9.59
CA PHE A 50 14.49 5.20 -8.51
C PHE A 50 14.21 6.63 -8.96
N TYR A 51 13.24 7.28 -8.31
CA TYR A 51 12.85 8.67 -8.56
C TYR A 51 12.70 9.43 -7.26
N PHE A 52 13.06 10.71 -7.25
CA PHE A 52 12.72 11.63 -6.16
C PHE A 52 11.41 12.33 -6.47
N VAL A 53 10.49 12.36 -5.50
CA VAL A 53 9.18 13.01 -5.67
C VAL A 53 9.32 14.49 -6.02
N ASP A 54 10.29 15.17 -5.41
CA ASP A 54 10.50 16.61 -5.61
C ASP A 54 10.83 16.97 -7.07
N ASP A 55 11.45 16.04 -7.83
CA ASP A 55 11.78 16.22 -9.24
C ASP A 55 10.53 16.26 -10.14
N TYR A 56 9.41 15.66 -9.70
CA TYR A 56 8.19 15.49 -10.51
C TYR A 56 6.96 16.19 -9.95
N ARG A 57 7.03 16.69 -8.71
CA ARG A 57 5.86 17.22 -8.00
C ARG A 57 5.12 18.30 -8.78
N ALA A 58 5.84 19.28 -9.34
CA ALA A 58 5.26 20.38 -10.11
C ALA A 58 4.58 19.87 -11.39
N GLU A 59 5.29 19.03 -12.16
CA GLU A 59 4.77 18.44 -13.40
C GLU A 59 3.51 17.60 -13.14
N ILE A 60 3.51 16.77 -12.09
CA ILE A 60 2.35 15.95 -11.71
C ILE A 60 1.18 16.83 -11.30
N ALA A 61 1.43 17.87 -10.49
CA ALA A 61 0.40 18.78 -10.04
C ALA A 61 -0.28 19.49 -11.22
N GLU A 62 0.51 19.95 -12.19
CA GLU A 62 0.02 20.58 -13.41
C GLU A 62 -0.78 19.59 -14.28
N LYS A 63 -0.19 18.44 -14.63
CA LYS A 63 -0.81 17.48 -15.55
C LYS A 63 -2.09 16.84 -15.02
N LEU A 64 -2.12 16.55 -13.71
CA LEU A 64 -3.30 15.97 -13.05
C LEU A 64 -4.25 17.03 -12.48
N GLU A 65 -3.94 18.31 -12.71
CA GLU A 65 -4.69 19.48 -12.21
C GLU A 65 -4.93 19.40 -10.69
N ILE A 66 -3.95 18.94 -9.93
CA ILE A 66 -4.08 18.79 -8.47
C ILE A 66 -4.27 20.18 -7.85
N GLN A 67 -5.49 20.43 -7.36
CA GLN A 67 -5.81 21.70 -6.74
C GLN A 67 -5.05 21.88 -5.41
N PRO A 68 -4.38 23.04 -5.20
CA PRO A 68 -3.59 23.33 -4.01
C PRO A 68 -4.42 23.46 -2.71
N ASP A 69 -5.72 23.69 -2.88
CA ASP A 69 -6.73 24.09 -1.88
C ASP A 69 -7.23 22.96 -0.97
N PHE A 70 -6.49 21.85 -0.87
CA PHE A 70 -6.68 20.89 0.22
C PHE A 70 -5.70 21.20 1.35
N PRO A 71 -6.15 21.87 2.44
CA PRO A 71 -5.29 22.24 3.54
C PRO A 71 -4.76 20.99 4.27
N GLY A 72 -3.44 20.87 4.41
CA GLY A 72 -2.83 19.91 5.34
C GLY A 72 -1.50 19.30 4.90
N GLN A 73 -0.84 18.63 5.86
CA GLN A 73 0.43 17.92 5.67
C GLN A 73 0.30 16.65 4.79
N GLY A 74 -0.92 16.28 4.40
CA GLY A 74 -1.23 15.07 3.62
C GLY A 74 -0.69 15.08 2.18
N GLN A 75 -0.34 16.25 1.63
CA GLN A 75 0.18 16.36 0.27
C GLN A 75 1.48 15.56 0.06
N HIS A 76 2.30 15.38 1.10
CA HIS A 76 3.50 14.55 1.00
C HIS A 76 3.16 13.10 0.65
N TYR A 77 2.11 12.52 1.25
CA TYR A 77 1.69 11.15 0.97
C TYR A 77 1.02 11.02 -0.39
N LEU A 78 0.34 12.07 -0.86
CA LEU A 78 -0.24 12.13 -2.20
C LEU A 78 0.83 11.97 -3.29
N PHE A 79 1.84 12.85 -3.29
CA PHE A 79 2.84 12.85 -4.37
C PHE A 79 3.77 11.63 -4.33
N GLY A 80 3.94 10.97 -3.19
CA GLY A 80 4.66 9.69 -3.11
C GLY A 80 4.01 8.60 -3.96
N ALA A 81 2.71 8.34 -3.76
CA ALA A 81 1.97 7.37 -4.56
C ALA A 81 1.83 7.84 -6.02
N LEU A 82 1.48 9.11 -6.23
CA LEU A 82 1.27 9.66 -7.57
C LEU A 82 2.52 9.62 -8.44
N THR A 83 3.70 9.94 -7.91
CA THR A 83 4.94 9.86 -8.70
C THR A 83 5.17 8.43 -9.20
N GLY A 84 4.84 7.45 -8.36
CA GLY A 84 4.91 6.05 -8.74
C GLY A 84 3.98 5.70 -9.91
N ILE A 85 2.72 6.10 -9.80
CA ILE A 85 1.67 5.82 -10.80
C ILE A 85 1.92 6.60 -12.09
N TYR A 86 2.28 7.88 -11.98
CA TYR A 86 2.53 8.78 -13.09
C TYR A 86 3.68 8.30 -13.98
N LEU A 87 4.77 7.82 -13.36
CA LEU A 87 5.94 7.29 -14.06
C LEU A 87 5.82 5.80 -14.44
N ALA A 88 4.68 5.18 -14.16
CA ALA A 88 4.49 3.75 -14.41
C ALA A 88 4.59 3.44 -15.91
N LYS A 89 5.44 2.47 -16.24
CA LYS A 89 5.63 1.95 -17.61
C LYS A 89 4.77 0.72 -17.91
N THR A 90 4.04 0.24 -16.92
CA THR A 90 3.25 -0.99 -16.97
C THR A 90 1.76 -0.68 -16.83
N GLU A 91 0.92 -1.55 -17.36
CA GLU A 91 -0.54 -1.42 -17.25
C GLU A 91 -1.01 -1.47 -15.80
N PHE A 92 -0.39 -2.33 -14.99
CA PHE A 92 -0.70 -2.47 -13.57
C PHE A 92 0.44 -1.96 -12.69
N VAL A 93 0.08 -1.37 -11.55
CA VAL A 93 1.01 -0.89 -10.53
C VAL A 93 0.63 -1.51 -9.20
N LEU A 94 1.55 -2.30 -8.63
CA LEU A 94 1.51 -2.66 -7.21
C LEU A 94 2.32 -1.62 -6.42
N HIS A 95 1.64 -0.85 -5.58
CA HIS A 95 2.26 0.05 -4.63
C HIS A 95 2.48 -0.67 -3.29
N LEU A 96 3.67 -0.50 -2.72
CA LEU A 96 4.03 -0.97 -1.39
C LEU A 96 4.79 0.14 -0.66
N MET A 97 4.27 0.60 0.48
CA MET A 97 5.03 1.43 1.39
C MET A 97 6.12 0.61 2.09
N LEU A 98 7.24 1.24 2.41
CA LEU A 98 8.41 0.56 2.98
C LEU A 98 8.17 0.00 4.39
N ASP A 99 7.08 0.35 5.05
CA ASP A 99 6.67 -0.17 6.35
C ASP A 99 5.57 -1.24 6.26
N VAL A 100 5.33 -1.76 5.05
CA VAL A 100 4.48 -2.92 4.77
C VAL A 100 5.27 -4.21 4.68
N PHE A 101 4.84 -5.21 5.45
CA PHE A 101 5.44 -6.54 5.44
C PHE A 101 4.49 -7.56 4.84
N LEU A 102 4.93 -8.23 3.78
CA LEU A 102 4.29 -9.43 3.25
C LEU A 102 4.95 -10.65 3.90
N PRO A 103 4.25 -11.39 4.80
CA PRO A 103 4.89 -12.42 5.61
C PRO A 103 5.16 -13.74 4.87
N ASN A 104 4.57 -13.96 3.69
CA ASN A 104 4.71 -15.22 2.97
C ASN A 104 4.64 -15.01 1.45
N PRO A 105 5.61 -15.53 0.65
CA PRO A 105 5.58 -15.45 -0.81
C PRO A 105 4.36 -16.13 -1.46
N LYS A 106 3.76 -17.14 -0.83
CA LYS A 106 2.50 -17.76 -1.31
C LYS A 106 1.32 -16.79 -1.28
N HIS A 107 1.46 -15.67 -0.58
CA HIS A 107 0.47 -14.60 -0.57
C HIS A 107 0.53 -13.73 -1.84
N GLY A 108 1.39 -14.02 -2.81
CA GLY A 108 1.45 -13.31 -4.10
C GLY A 108 0.36 -13.65 -5.11
N LEU A 109 -0.33 -14.77 -4.91
CA LEU A 109 -1.22 -15.37 -5.91
C LEU A 109 -2.48 -14.54 -6.21
N TRP A 110 -2.81 -13.56 -5.38
CA TRP A 110 -3.94 -12.67 -5.65
C TRP A 110 -3.63 -11.66 -6.76
N ILE A 111 -2.35 -11.37 -7.05
CA ILE A 111 -1.99 -10.28 -7.97
C ILE A 111 -2.49 -10.59 -9.40
N PRO A 112 -2.21 -11.78 -10.00
CA PRO A 112 -2.72 -12.08 -11.34
C PRO A 112 -4.26 -12.11 -11.41
N GLU A 113 -4.92 -12.75 -10.44
CA GLU A 113 -6.39 -12.82 -10.38
C GLU A 113 -7.01 -11.41 -10.24
N ALA A 114 -6.39 -10.52 -9.46
CA ALA A 114 -6.82 -9.13 -9.36
C ALA A 114 -6.65 -8.37 -10.67
N CYS A 115 -5.53 -8.54 -11.39
CA CYS A 115 -5.35 -7.92 -12.70
C CYS A 115 -6.44 -8.36 -13.69
N GLU A 116 -6.80 -9.64 -13.72
CA GLU A 116 -7.88 -10.16 -14.55
C GLU A 116 -9.23 -9.53 -14.19
N LEU A 117 -9.59 -9.51 -12.90
CA LEU A 117 -10.86 -8.92 -12.44
C LEU A 117 -10.93 -7.41 -12.72
N LEU A 118 -9.83 -6.68 -12.52
CA LEU A 118 -9.73 -5.25 -12.83
C LEU A 118 -9.86 -4.98 -14.34
N THR A 119 -9.41 -5.91 -15.19
CA THR A 119 -9.55 -5.80 -16.65
C THR A 119 -10.99 -6.08 -17.09
N GLN A 120 -11.58 -7.16 -16.58
CA GLN A 120 -12.88 -7.65 -17.03
C GLN A 120 -14.06 -6.83 -16.52
N ASN A 121 -13.90 -6.10 -15.41
CA ASN A 121 -15.00 -5.37 -14.80
C ASN A 121 -14.63 -3.91 -14.52
N PRO A 122 -15.20 -2.95 -15.25
CA PRO A 122 -14.91 -1.52 -15.06
C PRO A 122 -15.42 -0.97 -13.73
N ASP A 123 -16.29 -1.68 -13.01
CA ASP A 123 -16.72 -1.28 -11.67
C ASP A 123 -15.59 -1.45 -10.63
N TYR A 124 -14.55 -2.24 -10.93
CA TYR A 124 -13.44 -2.48 -10.02
C TYR A 124 -12.28 -1.55 -10.34
N LEU A 125 -11.93 -0.69 -9.38
CA LEU A 125 -10.86 0.30 -9.57
C LEU A 125 -9.51 -0.15 -9.00
N ILE A 126 -9.55 -0.89 -7.91
CA ILE A 126 -8.36 -1.20 -7.11
C ILE A 126 -8.50 -2.55 -6.39
N ALA A 127 -7.38 -3.16 -6.09
CA ALA A 127 -7.29 -4.37 -5.29
C ALA A 127 -6.22 -4.25 -4.21
N ASN A 128 -6.45 -4.84 -3.04
CA ASN A 128 -5.43 -4.93 -2.00
C ASN A 128 -5.64 -6.19 -1.15
N PRO A 129 -4.60 -6.64 -0.43
CA PRO A 129 -4.80 -7.67 0.57
C PRO A 129 -5.42 -7.14 1.85
N VAL A 130 -5.94 -8.05 2.67
CA VAL A 130 -6.44 -7.70 4.01
C VAL A 130 -5.30 -7.11 4.84
N ARG A 131 -5.54 -5.98 5.49
CA ARG A 131 -4.56 -5.39 6.43
C ARG A 131 -4.59 -6.15 7.76
N ASN A 132 -3.41 -6.48 8.30
CA ASN A 132 -3.23 -7.04 9.64
C ASN A 132 -4.14 -8.25 9.98
N TYR A 133 -4.43 -9.10 9.00
CA TYR A 133 -5.36 -10.24 9.10
C TYR A 133 -6.79 -9.89 9.56
N ASN A 134 -7.21 -8.63 9.48
CA ASN A 134 -8.54 -8.19 9.89
C ASN A 134 -9.64 -8.61 8.90
N ARG A 135 -9.84 -9.92 8.74
CA ARG A 135 -10.83 -10.48 7.81
C ARG A 135 -12.27 -10.22 8.26
N GLN A 136 -12.50 -10.02 9.56
CA GLN A 136 -13.84 -9.89 10.14
C GLN A 136 -14.62 -8.71 9.55
N GLU A 137 -13.93 -7.61 9.27
CA GLU A 137 -14.49 -6.40 8.65
C GLU A 137 -15.13 -6.65 7.28
N TRP A 138 -14.70 -7.69 6.58
CA TRP A 138 -15.10 -7.96 5.19
C TRP A 138 -16.05 -9.14 5.03
N ARG A 139 -16.39 -9.85 6.12
CA ARG A 139 -17.12 -11.14 6.05
C ARG A 139 -18.53 -11.03 5.48
N SER A 140 -19.19 -9.91 5.68
CA SER A 140 -20.55 -9.66 5.18
C SER A 140 -20.58 -9.23 3.71
N ASN A 141 -19.42 -8.97 3.11
CA ASN A 141 -19.34 -8.46 1.74
C ASN A 141 -19.55 -9.57 0.71
N LYS A 142 -20.01 -9.18 -0.48
CA LYS A 142 -20.08 -10.06 -1.64
C LYS A 142 -18.70 -10.66 -1.92
N ILE A 143 -18.67 -11.93 -2.30
CA ILE A 143 -17.45 -12.64 -2.67
C ILE A 143 -17.42 -12.87 -4.19
N ILE A 144 -16.26 -12.68 -4.79
CA ILE A 144 -15.95 -13.09 -6.17
C ILE A 144 -14.55 -13.70 -6.20
N GLY A 145 -14.42 -14.94 -6.68
CA GLY A 145 -13.15 -15.68 -6.64
C GLY A 145 -12.53 -15.65 -5.23
N ASN A 146 -11.27 -15.22 -5.16
CA ASN A 146 -10.54 -15.04 -3.91
C ASN A 146 -10.68 -13.63 -3.27
N PHE A 147 -11.69 -12.85 -3.65
CA PHE A 147 -11.87 -11.48 -3.17
C PHE A 147 -13.19 -11.26 -2.43
N TYR A 148 -13.15 -10.41 -1.40
CA TYR A 148 -14.32 -9.66 -0.96
C TYR A 148 -14.47 -8.42 -1.84
N VAL A 149 -15.70 -8.05 -2.18
CA VAL A 149 -16.02 -6.81 -2.90
C VAL A 149 -16.33 -5.73 -1.88
N GLY A 150 -15.39 -4.82 -1.69
CA GLY A 150 -15.52 -3.66 -0.81
C GLY A 150 -16.15 -2.46 -1.50
N ARG A 151 -16.71 -1.56 -0.70
CA ARG A 151 -17.04 -0.19 -1.12
C ARG A 151 -16.20 0.77 -0.30
N PHE A 152 -15.56 1.72 -0.97
CA PHE A 152 -14.99 2.95 -0.39
C PHE A 152 -13.93 2.76 0.73
N TYR A 153 -12.89 1.97 0.49
CA TYR A 153 -11.75 1.85 1.42
C TYR A 153 -10.44 1.49 0.71
N ILE A 154 -9.79 2.50 0.12
CA ILE A 154 -8.40 2.39 -0.30
C ILE A 154 -7.51 2.43 0.94
N THR A 155 -6.35 1.78 0.88
CA THR A 155 -5.24 2.02 1.80
C THR A 155 -4.06 2.53 0.99
N ASP A 156 -3.39 3.59 1.45
CA ASP A 156 -2.14 4.05 0.83
C ASP A 156 -0.94 3.11 1.10
N ASN A 157 -1.09 2.12 1.98
CA ASN A 157 -0.01 1.23 2.38
C ASN A 157 0.34 0.20 1.29
N CYS A 158 -0.67 -0.46 0.73
CA CYS A 158 -0.51 -1.58 -0.21
C CYS A 158 -1.73 -1.68 -1.13
N PHE A 159 -1.54 -1.46 -2.42
CA PHE A 159 -2.63 -1.54 -3.40
C PHE A 159 -2.13 -1.88 -4.80
N LEU A 160 -3.02 -2.46 -5.61
CA LEU A 160 -2.85 -2.78 -7.01
C LEU A 160 -3.92 -2.06 -7.83
N LEU A 161 -3.51 -1.37 -8.89
CA LEU A 161 -4.42 -0.63 -9.77
C LEU A 161 -3.95 -0.70 -11.23
N LYS A 162 -4.84 -0.30 -12.14
CA LYS A 162 -4.50 0.03 -13.53
C LYS A 162 -3.94 1.45 -13.59
N SER A 163 -2.70 1.61 -14.06
CA SER A 163 -2.00 2.90 -14.09
C SER A 163 -2.79 3.98 -14.83
N LYS A 164 -3.35 3.65 -16.00
CA LYS A 164 -4.11 4.57 -16.85
C LYS A 164 -5.36 5.15 -16.18
N ASP A 165 -6.00 4.44 -15.26
CA ASP A 165 -7.19 4.94 -14.55
C ASP A 165 -6.83 6.05 -13.56
N PHE A 166 -5.59 6.03 -13.05
CA PHE A 166 -5.07 6.98 -12.08
C PHE A 166 -4.09 8.01 -12.68
N GLN A 167 -3.69 7.86 -13.95
CA GLN A 167 -2.98 8.91 -14.69
C GLN A 167 -3.93 10.00 -15.23
N GLN A 168 -5.21 9.97 -14.81
CA GLN A 168 -6.25 10.90 -15.19
C GLN A 168 -6.54 11.92 -14.08
N LYS A 169 -7.29 12.97 -14.42
CA LYS A 169 -7.66 14.09 -13.54
C LYS A 169 -8.78 13.72 -12.55
N ILE A 170 -8.58 12.65 -11.77
CA ILE A 170 -9.58 12.08 -10.85
C ILE A 170 -9.47 12.62 -9.41
N TYR A 171 -8.57 13.56 -9.16
CA TYR A 171 -8.11 13.88 -7.81
C TYR A 171 -8.86 15.01 -7.11
N ASN A 172 -9.76 15.70 -7.81
CA ASN A 172 -10.43 16.92 -7.32
C ASN A 172 -11.91 16.68 -6.99
N HIS A 173 -12.32 15.44 -6.74
CA HIS A 173 -13.68 15.16 -6.29
C HIS A 173 -13.94 15.75 -4.89
N PRO A 174 -15.14 16.33 -4.65
CA PRO A 174 -15.51 16.88 -3.36
C PRO A 174 -15.37 15.87 -2.22
N LEU A 175 -15.04 16.35 -1.03
CA LEU A 175 -14.93 15.52 0.17
C LEU A 175 -16.27 14.87 0.48
N HIS A 176 -16.31 13.55 0.45
CA HIS A 176 -17.48 12.81 0.91
C HIS A 176 -17.55 12.78 2.45
N THR A 177 -18.75 12.68 3.03
CA THR A 177 -18.97 12.68 4.49
C THR A 177 -18.31 11.50 5.23
N THR A 178 -18.00 10.41 4.54
CA THR A 178 -17.17 9.30 5.06
C THR A 178 -15.74 9.74 5.36
N SER A 179 -15.29 10.88 4.82
CA SER A 179 -14.00 11.49 5.11
C SER A 179 -13.90 12.04 6.55
N LYS A 180 -15.02 12.09 7.29
CA LYS A 180 -15.07 12.49 8.71
C LYS A 180 -14.28 11.54 9.64
N GLY A 181 -13.96 10.32 9.19
CA GLY A 181 -13.11 9.37 9.93
C GLY A 181 -11.60 9.62 9.81
N TYR A 182 -11.17 10.51 8.91
CA TYR A 182 -9.75 10.86 8.78
C TYR A 182 -9.34 11.97 9.75
N PRO A 183 -8.09 11.98 10.24
CA PRO A 183 -7.59 13.04 11.10
C PRO A 183 -7.77 14.43 10.46
N THR A 184 -8.18 15.40 11.26
CA THR A 184 -8.46 16.80 10.85
C THR A 184 -7.28 17.49 10.17
N TYR A 185 -6.04 17.07 10.43
CA TYR A 185 -4.82 17.69 9.88
C TYR A 185 -4.46 17.29 8.44
N GLY A 186 -5.29 16.47 7.77
CA GLY A 186 -5.02 15.99 6.41
C GLY A 186 -6.27 15.69 5.59
N GLN A 187 -7.40 16.37 5.85
CA GLN A 187 -8.65 16.09 5.14
C GLN A 187 -8.55 16.42 3.63
N GLY A 188 -8.81 15.41 2.80
CA GLY A 188 -8.78 15.47 1.33
C GLY A 188 -7.39 15.62 0.70
N ALA A 189 -6.32 15.61 1.50
CA ALA A 189 -4.97 15.87 1.01
C ALA A 189 -4.19 14.59 0.66
N SER A 190 -4.59 13.41 1.17
CA SER A 190 -3.88 12.15 0.88
C SER A 190 -4.36 11.49 -0.41
N PHE A 191 -3.52 10.62 -0.98
CA PHE A 191 -3.88 9.78 -2.12
C PHE A 191 -5.14 8.95 -1.83
N GLU A 192 -5.16 8.30 -0.66
CA GLU A 192 -6.26 7.43 -0.21
C GLU A 192 -7.61 8.16 -0.23
N GLN A 193 -7.67 9.37 0.34
CA GLN A 193 -8.91 10.14 0.41
C GLN A 193 -9.39 10.59 -0.96
N ARG A 194 -8.47 11.09 -1.81
CA ARG A 194 -8.83 11.57 -3.15
C ARG A 194 -9.33 10.41 -4.03
N ALA A 195 -8.66 9.28 -3.96
CA ALA A 195 -9.10 8.08 -4.66
C ALA A 195 -10.43 7.54 -4.11
N ASN A 196 -10.64 7.55 -2.78
CA ASN A 196 -11.92 7.19 -2.17
C ASN A 196 -13.06 8.12 -2.60
N ASN A 197 -12.83 9.43 -2.69
CA ASN A 197 -13.83 10.40 -3.17
C ASN A 197 -14.20 10.12 -4.63
N PHE A 198 -13.22 9.81 -5.49
CA PHE A 198 -13.47 9.40 -6.87
C PHE A 198 -14.30 8.12 -6.95
N MET A 199 -13.91 7.09 -6.19
CA MET A 199 -14.66 5.84 -6.12
C MET A 199 -16.10 6.06 -5.68
N TYR A 200 -16.32 6.92 -4.68
CA TYR A 200 -17.66 7.29 -4.24
C TYR A 200 -18.48 7.96 -5.34
N ALA A 201 -17.93 9.01 -5.95
CA ALA A 201 -18.59 9.77 -7.00
C ALA A 201 -18.95 8.92 -8.23
N LYS A 202 -18.19 7.84 -8.49
CA LYS A 202 -18.39 6.93 -9.62
C LYS A 202 -19.01 5.59 -9.24
N ASN A 203 -19.39 5.38 -7.98
CA ASN A 203 -19.92 4.11 -7.45
C ASN A 203 -19.01 2.89 -7.76
N LEU A 204 -17.70 3.12 -7.74
CA LEU A 204 -16.68 2.09 -7.97
C LEU A 204 -16.44 1.26 -6.71
N LYS A 205 -15.91 0.07 -6.92
CA LYS A 205 -15.70 -0.96 -5.91
C LYS A 205 -14.23 -1.36 -5.86
N GLN A 206 -13.83 -1.97 -4.75
CA GLN A 206 -12.50 -2.53 -4.58
C GLN A 206 -12.57 -4.04 -4.35
N LEU A 207 -11.44 -4.69 -4.61
CA LEU A 207 -11.25 -6.11 -4.38
C LEU A 207 -10.30 -6.31 -3.19
N ILE A 208 -10.75 -7.07 -2.19
CA ILE A 208 -9.95 -7.37 -1.00
C ILE A 208 -9.58 -8.84 -0.99
N ALA A 209 -8.30 -9.15 -1.22
CA ALA A 209 -7.82 -10.53 -1.32
C ALA A 209 -8.00 -11.24 0.02
N LYS A 210 -8.85 -12.27 0.04
CA LYS A 210 -9.27 -12.95 1.27
C LYS A 210 -8.12 -13.69 1.93
N ASP A 211 -7.33 -14.39 1.12
CA ASP A 211 -6.29 -15.29 1.61
C ASP A 211 -4.90 -14.68 1.71
N CYS A 212 -4.75 -13.41 1.35
CA CYS A 212 -3.52 -12.66 1.53
C CYS A 212 -3.71 -11.59 2.62
N SER A 213 -2.67 -11.39 3.42
CA SER A 213 -2.60 -10.25 4.31
C SER A 213 -1.22 -9.62 4.31
N PHE A 214 -1.20 -8.30 4.38
CA PHE A 214 0.00 -7.52 4.67
C PHE A 214 -0.06 -6.99 6.10
N LEU A 215 1.11 -6.80 6.71
CA LEU A 215 1.24 -6.18 8.02
C LEU A 215 1.72 -4.74 7.87
N HIS A 216 1.08 -3.81 8.57
CA HIS A 216 1.55 -2.42 8.67
C HIS A 216 2.28 -2.19 9.99
N CYS A 217 3.29 -1.30 10.02
CA CYS A 217 4.12 -1.07 11.20
C CYS A 217 3.37 -0.53 12.43
N ASP A 218 2.16 0.01 12.27
CA ASP A 218 1.27 0.32 13.41
C ASP A 218 0.96 -0.91 14.28
N PHE A 219 1.03 -2.11 13.70
CA PHE A 219 0.96 -3.37 14.45
C PHE A 219 2.07 -3.50 15.52
N LEU A 220 3.20 -2.81 15.34
CA LEU A 220 4.30 -2.74 16.31
C LEU A 220 4.16 -1.56 17.29
N ASN A 221 3.26 -0.62 17.05
CA ASN A 221 3.08 0.58 17.86
C ASN A 221 1.88 0.43 18.80
N LYS A 222 2.15 -0.23 19.95
CA LYS A 222 1.59 0.12 21.27
C LYS A 222 2.22 -0.68 22.42
N ALA A 223 2.99 -1.74 22.13
CA ALA A 223 3.66 -2.52 23.17
C ALA A 223 5.13 -2.83 22.82
N ASN A 224 6.04 -2.16 23.54
CA ASN A 224 7.47 -2.47 23.72
C ASN A 224 8.49 -2.05 22.64
N LYS A 225 9.36 -1.10 23.02
CA LYS A 225 10.64 -0.77 22.34
C LYS A 225 11.50 -2.01 22.07
N LEU A 226 11.50 -2.98 22.99
CA LEU A 226 12.16 -4.29 22.83
C LEU A 226 11.62 -5.08 21.63
N ARG A 227 10.30 -5.02 21.34
CA ARG A 227 9.73 -5.70 20.17
C ARG A 227 10.19 -5.06 18.87
N ARG A 228 10.27 -3.73 18.81
CA ARG A 228 10.84 -3.03 17.65
C ARG A 228 12.30 -3.43 17.46
N LEU A 229 13.10 -3.47 18.54
CA LEU A 229 14.49 -3.88 18.49
C LEU A 229 14.65 -5.33 17.98
N TRP A 230 13.89 -6.28 18.54
CA TRP A 230 13.89 -7.67 18.08
C TRP A 230 13.47 -7.79 16.62
N PHE A 231 12.42 -7.08 16.22
CA PHE A 231 11.99 -7.03 14.83
C PHE A 231 13.09 -6.50 13.90
N TYR A 232 13.78 -5.43 14.27
CA TYR A 232 14.92 -4.89 13.51
C TYR A 232 16.10 -5.86 13.45
N ILE A 233 16.41 -6.57 14.54
CA ILE A 233 17.46 -7.60 14.57
C ILE A 233 17.08 -8.74 13.62
N LEU A 234 15.85 -9.23 13.70
CA LEU A 234 15.35 -10.29 12.84
C LEU A 234 15.29 -9.87 11.37
N MET A 235 14.96 -8.62 11.07
CA MET A 235 15.04 -8.07 9.70
C MET A 235 16.47 -8.06 9.18
N LYS A 236 17.46 -7.66 10.00
CA LYS A 236 18.88 -7.68 9.62
C LYS A 236 19.39 -9.09 9.37
N LEU A 237 18.89 -10.07 10.13
CA LEU A 237 19.28 -11.47 10.02
C LEU A 237 18.47 -12.26 8.98
N GLY A 238 17.45 -11.67 8.34
CA GLY A 238 16.55 -12.40 7.43
C GLY A 238 15.60 -13.39 8.12
N LEU A 239 15.43 -13.27 9.44
CA LEU A 239 14.68 -14.19 10.31
C LEU A 239 13.33 -13.63 10.80
N TYR A 240 12.86 -12.51 10.25
CA TYR A 240 11.61 -11.88 10.70
C TYR A 240 10.34 -12.66 10.30
N ILE A 241 10.41 -13.47 9.23
CA ILE A 241 9.31 -14.29 8.74
C ILE A 241 8.93 -15.39 9.77
N PRO A 242 9.88 -16.20 10.30
CA PRO A 242 9.60 -17.14 11.39
C PRO A 242 8.99 -16.48 12.64
N TYR A 243 9.47 -15.30 13.02
CA TYR A 243 8.97 -14.59 14.21
C TYR A 243 7.52 -14.10 14.05
N LEU A 244 7.19 -13.55 12.87
CA LEU A 244 5.82 -13.16 12.54
C LEU A 244 4.91 -14.38 12.42
N ASN A 245 5.34 -15.47 11.77
CA ASN A 245 4.54 -16.69 11.63
C ASN A 245 4.28 -17.41 12.97
N TRP A 246 5.28 -17.52 13.84
CA TRP A 246 5.15 -18.13 15.18
C TRP A 246 4.17 -17.37 16.07
N ARG A 247 4.18 -16.03 15.98
CA ARG A 247 3.36 -15.16 16.82
C ARG A 247 1.95 -14.96 16.26
N ASN A 248 1.79 -14.82 14.95
CA ASN A 248 0.50 -14.61 14.31
C ASN A 248 -0.43 -15.82 14.47
N HIS A 249 0.09 -17.06 14.52
CA HIS A 249 -0.73 -18.22 14.86
C HIS A 249 -1.21 -18.23 16.32
N ARG A 250 -0.47 -17.62 17.27
CA ARG A 250 -0.89 -17.47 18.67
C ARG A 250 -1.80 -16.26 18.90
N GLU A 251 -1.50 -15.11 18.29
CA GLU A 251 -2.29 -13.89 18.45
C GLU A 251 -3.59 -13.92 17.62
N ALA A 252 -3.61 -14.50 16.42
CA ALA A 252 -4.87 -14.75 15.70
C ALA A 252 -5.77 -15.74 16.47
N ARG A 253 -5.19 -16.72 17.17
CA ARG A 253 -5.93 -17.62 18.09
C ARG A 253 -6.42 -16.90 19.36
N LEU A 254 -5.66 -15.92 19.89
CA LEU A 254 -6.05 -15.11 21.04
C LEU A 254 -7.17 -14.12 20.70
N PHE A 255 -7.16 -13.50 19.52
CA PHE A 255 -8.22 -12.61 19.06
C PHE A 255 -9.53 -13.36 18.72
N THR A 256 -9.47 -14.61 18.24
CA THR A 256 -10.69 -15.43 18.07
C THR A 256 -11.35 -15.88 19.37
N LYS A 257 -10.68 -15.76 20.53
CA LYS A 257 -11.20 -16.25 21.82
C LYS A 257 -11.74 -15.15 22.74
N LYS A 258 -11.79 -13.89 22.30
CA LYS A 258 -12.15 -12.75 23.16
C LYS A 258 -13.29 -11.87 22.63
N THR A 259 -14.22 -12.45 21.87
CA THR A 259 -15.49 -11.83 21.53
C THR A 259 -16.62 -12.82 21.80
N LEU A 260 -17.12 -12.78 23.03
CA LEU A 260 -18.48 -13.15 23.43
C LEU A 260 -18.58 -12.75 24.91
N ASP A 261 -19.04 -11.52 25.13
CA ASP A 261 -19.91 -11.15 26.25
C ASP A 261 -20.35 -9.70 26.00
N TYR A 262 -21.51 -9.57 25.38
CA TYR A 262 -22.37 -8.40 25.54
C TYR A 262 -23.67 -8.94 26.13
N SER A 263 -23.79 -8.79 27.46
CA SER A 263 -25.07 -8.69 28.15
C SER A 263 -25.71 -7.34 27.84
#